data_AF-A0A660ZCZ2-F1
#
_entry.id   AF-A0A660ZCZ2-F1
#
_cell.length_a   1.000
_cell.length_b   1.000
_cell.length_c   1.000
_cell.angle_alpha   90.00
_cell.angle_beta   90.00
_cell.angle_gamma   90.00
#
_symmetry.space_group_name_H-M   'P 1'
#
loop_
_entity.id
_entity.type
_entity.pdbx_description
1 polymer ?
#
loop_
_entity_poly.entity_id
_entity_poly.type
_entity_poly.pdbx_seq_one_letter_code
_entity_poly.pdbx_strand_id
1 'polypeptide(L)' 'MKFDIRELLRSAREDDVSDIHLKVGAPPVLRKDGRLMPVKDIPALTSEDLWNVVKVMTDEKQRKTLEKMKGLDIAYELE' A
#
# COMPACT_ATOMS: atom_id res chain seq x y z
N MET A 1 -14.12 1.89 -8.86
CA MET A 1 -13.18 0.76 -8.96
C MET A 1 -12.53 0.63 -7.60
N LYS A 2 -12.56 -0.55 -6.98
CA LYS A 2 -12.01 -0.74 -5.63
C LYS A 2 -10.50 -0.92 -5.75
N PHE A 3 -9.73 -0.17 -4.98
CA PHE A 3 -8.27 -0.33 -4.94
C PHE A 3 -7.92 -1.68 -4.26
N ASP A 4 -7.16 -2.54 -4.94
CA ASP A 4 -6.66 -3.80 -4.38
C ASP A 4 -5.13 -3.77 -4.25
N ILE A 5 -4.64 -3.84 -3.01
CA ILE A 5 -3.21 -3.84 -2.72
C ILE A 5 -2.50 -5.09 -3.26
N ARG A 6 -3.17 -6.24 -3.36
CA ARG A 6 -2.54 -7.48 -3.82
C ARG A 6 -2.22 -7.40 -5.32
N GLU A 7 -3.12 -6.84 -6.12
CA GLU A 7 -2.88 -6.59 -7.55
C GLU A 7 -1.72 -5.61 -7.74
N LEU A 8 -1.70 -4.51 -6.97
CA LEU A 8 -0.62 -3.54 -7.02
C LEU A 8 0.73 -4.15 -6.64
N LEU A 9 0.78 -4.97 -5.58
CA LEU A 9 2.01 -5.65 -5.15
C LEU A 9 2.50 -6.66 -6.20
N ARG A 10 1.60 -7.39 -6.86
CA ARG A 10 1.96 -8.31 -7.97
C ARG A 10 2.56 -7.54 -9.14
N SER A 11 1.89 -6.48 -9.60
CA SER A 11 2.39 -5.63 -10.69
C SER A 11 3.72 -4.96 -10.32
N ALA A 12 3.86 -4.44 -9.09
CA ALA A 12 5.11 -3.85 -8.62
C ALA A 12 6.29 -4.84 -8.63
N ARG A 13 6.04 -6.11 -8.27
CA ARG A 13 7.03 -7.17 -8.37
C ARG A 13 7.41 -7.47 -9.81
N GLU A 14 6.44 -7.56 -10.72
CA GLU A 14 6.68 -7.79 -12.15
C GLU A 14 7.47 -6.65 -12.80
N ASP A 15 7.28 -5.43 -12.30
CA ASP A 15 7.93 -4.22 -12.79
C ASP A 15 9.24 -3.88 -12.05
N ASP A 16 9.79 -4.76 -11.20
CA ASP A 16 11.01 -4.53 -10.40
C ASP A 16 10.99 -3.20 -9.61
N VAL A 17 9.84 -2.87 -9.04
CA VAL A 17 9.65 -1.68 -8.19
C VAL A 17 10.26 -1.94 -6.80
N SER A 18 11.02 -0.97 -6.29
CA SER A 18 11.65 -1.08 -4.96
C SER A 18 10.71 -0.74 -3.82
N ASP A 19 9.87 0.28 -4.01
CA ASP A 19 8.97 0.79 -2.97
C ASP A 19 7.62 1.19 -3.53
N ILE A 20 6.59 1.03 -2.72
CA ILE A 20 5.24 1.52 -2.97
C ILE A 20 4.89 2.49 -1.86
N HIS A 21 4.56 3.73 -2.23
CA HIS A 21 4.11 4.76 -1.30
C HIS A 21 2.61 5.00 -1.49
N LEU A 22 1.86 4.90 -0.40
CA LEU A 22 0.41 5.11 -0.37
C LEU A 22 0.07 6.24 0.60
N LYS A 23 -0.74 7.22 0.16
CA LYS A 23 -1.10 8.40 0.94
C LYS A 23 -2.50 8.89 0.54
N VAL A 24 -3.30 9.33 1.52
CA VAL A 24 -4.60 9.95 1.27
C VAL A 24 -4.45 11.20 0.41
N GLY A 25 -5.32 11.36 -0.58
CA GLY A 25 -5.34 12.50 -1.48
C GLY A 25 -4.31 12.45 -2.60
N ALA A 26 -3.59 11.33 -2.76
CA ALA A 26 -2.66 11.10 -3.86
C ALA A 26 -2.88 9.70 -4.45
N PRO A 27 -2.61 9.49 -5.76
CA PRO A 27 -2.53 8.14 -6.32
C PRO A 27 -1.36 7.37 -5.68
N PRO A 28 -1.34 6.02 -5.75
CA PRO A 28 -0.16 5.24 -5.40
C PRO A 28 1.07 5.75 -6.15
N VAL A 29 2.22 5.77 -5.48
CA VAL A 29 3.50 6.19 -6.09
C VAL A 29 4.49 5.05 -5.98
N LEU A 30 5.06 4.65 -7.11
CA LEU A 30 6.09 3.62 -7.21
C LEU A 30 7.47 4.27 -7.17
N ARG A 31 8.43 3.63 -6.51
CA ARG A 31 9.85 3.94 -6.67
C ARG A 31 10.49 2.88 -7.56
N LYS A 32 10.97 3.28 -8.72
CA LYS A 32 11.72 2.41 -9.65
C LYS A 32 12.97 3.14 -10.11
N ASP A 33 14.13 2.48 -10.00
CA ASP A 33 15.43 3.05 -10.35
C ASP A 33 15.68 4.43 -9.70
N GLY A 34 15.27 4.57 -8.43
CA GLY A 34 15.39 5.82 -7.66
C GLY A 34 14.38 6.93 -8.02
N ARG A 35 13.53 6.73 -9.03
CA ARG A 35 12.52 7.71 -9.47
C ARG A 35 11.14 7.40 -8.90
N LEU A 36 10.44 8.45 -8.48
CA LEU A 36 9.05 8.37 -8.01
C LEU A 36 8.09 8.57 -9.18
N MET A 37 7.23 7.58 -9.41
CA MET A 37 6.27 7.57 -10.52
C MET A 37 4.86 7.29 -9.98
N PRO A 38 3.92 8.25 -10.09
CA PRO A 38 2.51 7.98 -9.80
C PRO A 38 1.97 6.90 -10.72
N VAL A 39 1.21 5.96 -10.17
CA VAL A 39 0.51 4.94 -10.98
C VAL A 39 -0.58 5.64 -11.78
N LYS A 40 -0.53 5.47 -13.11
CA LYS A 40 -1.53 6.04 -14.02
C LYS A 40 -2.86 5.31 -13.81
N ASP A 41 -3.95 6.04 -14.04
CA ASP A 41 -5.31 5.50 -14.03
C ASP A 41 -5.83 4.97 -12.68
N ILE A 42 -5.06 5.12 -11.60
CA ILE A 42 -5.54 4.97 -10.23
C ILE A 42 -5.82 6.37 -9.66
N PRO A 43 -7.04 6.66 -9.19
CA PRO A 43 -7.37 7.96 -8.62
C PRO A 43 -6.67 8.18 -7.28
N ALA A 44 -6.80 9.41 -6.75
CA ALA A 44 -6.35 9.74 -5.41
C ALA A 44 -6.98 8.80 -4.36
N LEU A 45 -6.15 8.20 -3.53
CA LEU A 45 -6.60 7.25 -2.51
C LEU A 45 -7.37 7.97 -1.40
N THR A 46 -8.45 7.35 -0.95
CA THR A 46 -9.21 7.81 0.21
C THR A 46 -8.66 7.22 1.51
N SER A 47 -9.10 7.74 2.66
CA SER A 47 -8.81 7.12 3.95
C SER A 47 -9.39 5.70 4.06
N GLU A 48 -10.52 5.44 3.39
CA GLU A 48 -11.14 4.11 3.37
C GLU A 48 -10.28 3.11 2.58
N ASP A 49 -9.74 3.52 1.43
CA ASP A 49 -8.84 2.68 0.62
C ASP A 49 -7.61 2.25 1.42
N LEU A 50 -6.94 3.20 2.09
CA LEU A 50 -5.77 2.88 2.92
C LEU A 50 -6.12 2.02 4.13
N TRP A 51 -7.30 2.20 4.73
CA TRP A 51 -7.72 1.33 5.82
C TRP A 51 -8.01 -0.09 5.35
N ASN A 52 -8.53 -0.26 4.13
CA ASN A 52 -8.67 -1.58 3.51
C ASN A 52 -7.31 -2.24 3.25
N VAL A 53 -6.29 -1.47 2.83
CA VAL A 53 -4.90 -1.97 2.74
C VAL A 53 -4.40 -2.48 4.09
N VAL A 54 -4.53 -1.66 5.13
CA VAL A 54 -4.10 -2.05 6.49
C VAL A 54 -4.78 -3.34 6.90
N LYS A 55 -6.10 -3.47 6.72
CA LYS A 55 -6.85 -4.69 7.06
C LYS A 55 -6.35 -5.94 6.34
N VAL A 56 -5.93 -5.82 5.08
CA VAL A 56 -5.41 -6.94 4.29
C VAL A 56 -4.02 -7.35 4.77
N MET A 57 -3.16 -6.36 5.10
CA MET A 57 -1.75 -6.61 5.44
C MET A 57 -1.51 -6.96 6.91
N THR A 58 -2.51 -6.82 7.78
CA THR A 58 -2.35 -6.98 9.24
C THR A 58 -3.33 -7.99 9.83
N ASP A 59 -2.94 -8.58 10.95
CA ASP A 59 -3.87 -9.26 11.87
C ASP A 59 -4.50 -8.29 12.89
N GLU A 60 -5.39 -8.79 13.74
CA GLU A 60 -6.08 -7.96 14.74
C GLU A 60 -5.11 -7.37 15.80
N LYS A 61 -4.10 -8.14 16.22
CA LYS A 61 -3.13 -7.71 17.23
C LYS A 61 -2.26 -6.58 16.68
N GLN A 62 -1.80 -6.72 15.44
CA GLN A 62 -1.05 -5.72 14.70
C GLN A 62 -1.86 -4.43 14.49
N ARG A 63 -3.15 -4.53 14.14
CA ARG A 63 -4.03 -3.33 14.05
C ARG A 63 -4.16 -2.59 15.37
N LYS A 64 -4.36 -3.31 16.49
CA LYS A 64 -4.41 -2.69 17.82
C LYS A 64 -3.10 -1.99 18.17
N THR A 65 -1.97 -2.57 17.80
CA THR A 65 -0.65 -1.93 17.94
C THR A 65 -0.57 -0.65 17.11
N LEU A 66 -0.95 -0.68 15.84
CA LEU A 66 -0.96 0.50 14.97
C LEU A 66 -1.84 1.62 15.53
N GLU A 67 -3.03 1.30 16.04
CA GLU A 67 -3.95 2.28 16.62
C GLU A 67 -3.39 2.95 17.88
N LYS A 68 -2.70 2.17 18.73
CA LYS A 68 -2.10 2.65 19.99
C LYS A 68 -0.79 3.41 19.76
N MET A 69 0.10 2.84 18.96
CA MET A 69 1.47 3.32 18.77
C MET A 69 1.61 4.30 17.61
N LYS A 70 0.60 4.41 16.73
CA LYS A 70 0.59 5.23 15.51
C LYS A 70 1.70 4.86 14.51
N GLY A 71 2.24 3.65 14.63
CA GLY A 71 3.25 3.07 13.74
C GLY A 71 3.33 1.56 13.92
N LEU A 72 3.73 0.85 12.87
CA LEU A 72 3.84 -0.60 12.85
C LEU A 72 4.77 -1.03 11.72
N ASP A 73 5.77 -1.85 12.04
CA ASP A 73 6.63 -2.52 11.06
C ASP A 73 6.30 -4.01 11.04
N ILE A 74 6.06 -4.56 9.85
CA ILE A 74 5.64 -5.95 9.62
C ILE A 74 6.24 -6.51 8.34
N ALA A 75 6.24 -7.84 8.25
CA ALA A 75 6.38 -8.57 6.99
C ALA A 75 5.02 -9.16 6.60
N TYR A 76 4.71 -9.10 5.31
CA TYR A 76 3.53 -9.69 4.70
C TYR A 76 3.97 -10.48 3.47
N GLU A 77 3.52 -11.72 3.34
CA GLU A 77 3.82 -12.59 2.20
C GLU A 77 2.61 -12.63 1.25
N LEU A 78 2.86 -12.48 -0.05
CA LEU A 78 1.86 -12.69 -1.08
C LEU A 78 1.75 -14.19 -1.37
N GLU A 79 0.52 -14.70 -1.43
CA GLU A 79 0.22 -16.03 -1.95
C GLU A 79 0.56 -16.17 -3.45
#